data_AF-A0A8D5A561-F1
#
_entry.id   AF-A0A8D5A561-F1
#
_cell.length_a   1.000
_cell.length_b   1.000
_cell.length_c   1.000
_cell.angle_alpha   90.00
_cell.angle_beta   90.00
_cell.angle_gamma   90.00
#
_symmetry.space_group_name_H-M   'P 1'
#
loop_
_entity.id
_entity.type
_entity.pdbx_description
1 polymer ?
#
loop_
_entity_poly.entity_id
_entity_poly.type
_entity_poly.pdbx_seq_one_letter_code
_entity_poly.pdbx_strand_id
1 'polypeptide(L)'
;MKDMQEKIRFFGRIVSVQPRANVWRYRLDNRSHGMKGYNLFLKGVADSEDKDFSIAISEKQQEKLRFHIGDEISGTAWTKLYPKLDYADYYRAGALKKIKPADFVDEEKTSPWEGEVPSLDVYNWHGCRMLDGRRWRGKCFTCKWACIANVIIEYDWGVSQRLRFESYCYGPKSCKRYAMGRPRPVPYKDAGIYYDDGELDIICTENRGDDD
;
A
#
# COMPACT_ATOMS: atom_id res chain seq x y z
N MET A 1 3.07 27.69 -7.66
CA MET A 1 4.01 27.48 -6.54
C MET A 1 5.09 26.54 -7.04
N LYS A 2 6.37 26.85 -6.82
CA LYS A 2 7.47 26.03 -7.35
C LYS A 2 7.35 24.60 -6.83
N ASP A 3 7.31 23.66 -7.76
CA ASP A 3 7.50 22.21 -7.62
C ASP A 3 8.88 21.88 -7.04
N MET A 4 9.17 22.33 -5.82
CA MET A 4 10.48 22.13 -5.20
C MET A 4 10.40 20.97 -4.22
N GLN A 5 11.01 19.85 -4.60
CA GLN A 5 11.23 18.74 -3.68
C GLN A 5 12.29 19.15 -2.67
N GLU A 6 12.05 18.86 -1.40
CA GLU A 6 12.98 19.12 -0.31
C GLU A 6 13.36 17.81 0.37
N LYS A 7 14.62 17.70 0.76
CA LYS A 7 15.13 16.54 1.48
C LYS A 7 14.96 16.77 2.98
N ILE A 8 14.15 15.94 3.60
CA ILE A 8 13.90 15.97 5.04
C ILE A 8 14.68 14.88 5.78
N ARG A 9 14.84 15.07 7.08
CA ARG A 9 15.22 14.02 8.03
C ARG A 9 13.97 13.57 8.77
N PHE A 10 13.94 12.30 9.15
CA PHE A 10 12.87 11.76 9.97
C PHE A 10 13.40 10.77 11.01
N PHE A 11 12.63 10.62 12.07
CA PHE A 11 12.76 9.59 13.09
C PHE A 11 11.35 9.19 13.54
N GLY A 12 11.12 7.91 13.76
CA GLY A 12 9.83 7.47 14.28
C GLY A 12 9.73 5.98 14.50
N ARG A 13 8.64 5.58 15.14
CA ARG A 13 8.28 4.18 15.36
C ARG A 13 7.33 3.72 14.26
N ILE A 14 7.63 2.58 13.66
CA ILE A 14 6.77 1.97 12.64
C ILE A 14 5.50 1.47 13.30
N VAL A 15 4.35 1.86 12.74
CA VAL A 15 3.02 1.40 13.15
C VAL A 15 2.36 0.50 12.11
N SER A 16 2.84 0.51 10.86
CA SER A 16 2.40 -0.42 9.83
C SER A 16 3.44 -0.54 8.71
N VAL A 17 3.51 -1.72 8.10
CA VAL A 17 4.29 -2.01 6.90
C VAL A 17 3.35 -2.64 5.88
N GLN A 18 3.16 -1.99 4.73
CA GLN A 18 2.20 -2.42 3.70
C GLN A 18 2.88 -2.46 2.33
N PRO A 19 2.47 -3.35 1.40
CA PRO A 19 2.96 -3.31 0.03
C PRO A 19 2.50 -2.02 -0.64
N ARG A 20 3.35 -1.45 -1.46
CA ARG A 20 3.05 -0.26 -2.26
C ARG A 20 2.69 -0.69 -3.67
N ALA A 21 1.40 -0.69 -3.97
CA ALA A 21 0.87 -1.17 -5.24
C ALA A 21 0.36 -0.03 -6.14
N ASN A 22 0.43 -0.29 -7.44
CA ASN A 22 -0.31 0.44 -8.46
C ASN A 22 -1.37 -0.48 -9.06
N VAL A 23 -2.57 0.03 -9.26
CA VAL A 23 -3.67 -0.67 -9.92
C VAL A 23 -4.13 0.16 -11.10
N TRP A 24 -4.13 -0.45 -12.27
CA TRP A 24 -4.57 0.18 -13.51
C TRP A 24 -5.96 -0.32 -13.87
N ARG A 25 -6.81 0.62 -14.26
CA ARG A 25 -8.17 0.34 -14.71
C ARG A 25 -8.31 0.80 -16.16
N TYR A 26 -8.28 -0.15 -17.08
CA TYR A 26 -8.56 0.05 -18.49
C TYR A 26 -9.96 -0.45 -18.81
N ARG A 27 -10.63 0.18 -19.78
CA ARG A 27 -11.94 -0.30 -20.24
C ARG A 27 -11.90 -1.75 -20.74
N LEU A 28 -10.78 -2.18 -21.31
CA LEU A 28 -10.61 -3.50 -21.92
C LEU A 28 -10.06 -4.56 -20.96
N ASP A 29 -9.26 -4.15 -19.97
CA ASP A 29 -8.63 -5.06 -19.01
C ASP A 29 -8.41 -4.34 -17.67
N ASN A 30 -9.08 -4.79 -16.62
CA ASN A 30 -8.93 -4.19 -15.30
C ASN A 30 -8.10 -5.07 -14.33
N ARG A 31 -7.38 -6.08 -14.83
CA ARG A 31 -6.56 -7.00 -14.02
C ARG A 31 -5.16 -6.47 -13.72
N SER A 32 -4.76 -5.41 -14.42
CA SER A 32 -3.41 -4.86 -14.36
C SER A 32 -3.11 -4.24 -12.99
N HIS A 33 -2.18 -4.84 -12.27
CA HIS A 33 -1.62 -4.28 -11.06
C HIS A 33 -0.13 -4.59 -10.99
N GLY A 34 0.60 -3.87 -10.14
CA GLY A 34 2.02 -4.11 -9.95
C GLY A 34 2.55 -3.52 -8.66
N MET A 35 3.59 -4.13 -8.13
CA MET A 35 4.26 -3.69 -6.91
C MET A 35 5.40 -2.73 -7.21
N LYS A 36 5.59 -1.75 -6.31
CA LYS A 36 6.67 -0.76 -6.41
C LYS A 36 7.68 -0.82 -5.26
N GLY A 37 7.32 -1.47 -4.16
CA GLY A 37 8.04 -1.38 -2.89
C GLY A 37 7.08 -1.54 -1.72
N TYR A 38 7.43 -0.90 -0.61
CA TYR A 38 6.63 -0.90 0.61
C TYR A 38 6.38 0.52 1.10
N ASN A 39 5.27 0.72 1.79
CA ASN A 39 5.00 1.91 2.59
C ASN A 39 5.21 1.57 4.06
N LEU A 40 6.11 2.31 4.71
CA LEU A 40 6.23 2.36 6.15
C LEU A 40 5.33 3.47 6.68
N PHE A 41 4.45 3.16 7.61
CA PHE A 41 3.68 4.15 8.35
C PHE A 41 4.34 4.36 9.70
N LEU A 42 4.59 5.60 10.06
CA LEU A 42 5.34 5.97 11.25
C LEU A 42 4.56 6.97 12.10
N LYS A 43 4.81 6.89 13.41
CA LYS A 43 4.57 7.97 14.36
C LYS A 43 5.90 8.52 14.82
N GLY A 44 6.09 9.84 14.72
CA GLY A 44 7.30 10.49 15.18
C GLY A 44 7.52 11.83 14.51
N VAL A 45 8.78 12.18 14.31
CA VAL A 45 9.16 13.49 13.79
C VAL A 45 9.59 13.39 12.33
N ALA A 46 8.93 14.17 11.47
CA ALA A 46 9.34 14.39 10.09
C ALA A 46 9.29 15.88 9.78
N ASP A 47 10.38 16.40 9.22
CA ASP A 47 10.51 17.83 8.92
C ASP A 47 10.35 18.73 10.16
N SER A 48 10.91 18.29 11.30
CA SER A 48 10.82 18.98 12.60
C SER A 48 9.41 19.09 13.19
N GLU A 49 8.42 18.39 12.60
CA GLU A 49 7.06 18.30 13.10
C GLU A 49 6.77 16.90 13.64
N ASP A 50 6.17 16.82 14.84
CA ASP A 50 5.62 15.58 15.38
C ASP A 50 4.28 15.28 14.70
N LYS A 51 4.23 14.19 13.92
CA LYS A 51 3.06 13.78 13.14
C LYS A 51 3.09 12.30 12.78
N ASP A 52 1.93 11.82 12.36
CA ASP A 52 1.82 10.55 11.66
C ASP A 52 2.17 10.77 10.17
N PHE A 53 3.03 9.94 9.61
CA PHE A 53 3.45 10.06 8.20
C PHE A 53 3.80 8.71 7.59
N SER A 54 3.88 8.68 6.27
CA SER A 54 4.24 7.49 5.50
C SER A 54 5.48 7.70 4.61
N ILE A 55 6.30 6.66 4.49
CA ILE A 55 7.54 6.67 3.70
C ILE A 55 7.56 5.50 2.74
N ALA A 56 7.77 5.79 1.46
CA ALA A 56 7.99 4.77 0.44
C ALA A 56 9.44 4.28 0.47
N ILE A 57 9.61 2.96 0.57
CA ILE A 57 10.89 2.26 0.48
C ILE A 57 10.88 1.24 -0.67
N SER A 58 12.05 0.89 -1.18
CA SER A 58 12.18 -0.16 -2.19
C SER A 58 12.17 -1.57 -1.58
N GLU A 59 11.94 -2.58 -2.43
CA GLU A 59 12.06 -3.99 -2.04
C GLU A 59 13.44 -4.31 -1.44
N LYS A 60 14.52 -3.91 -2.12
CA LYS A 60 15.90 -4.10 -1.64
C LYS A 60 16.16 -3.47 -0.26
N GLN A 61 15.52 -2.34 0.03
CA GLN A 61 15.63 -1.71 1.35
C GLN A 61 14.90 -2.55 2.41
N GLN A 62 13.72 -3.08 2.09
CA GLN A 62 12.97 -3.97 2.96
C GLN A 62 13.69 -5.30 3.18
N GLU A 63 14.23 -5.93 2.14
CA GLU A 63 15.02 -7.18 2.25
C GLU A 63 16.24 -7.01 3.15
N LYS A 64 16.95 -5.87 3.01
CA LYS A 64 18.17 -5.61 3.76
C LYS A 64 17.92 -5.30 5.23
N LEU A 65 16.90 -4.48 5.52
CA LEU A 65 16.68 -3.95 6.88
C LEU A 65 15.56 -4.67 7.62
N ARG A 66 14.72 -5.43 6.91
CA ARG A 66 13.59 -6.22 7.39
C ARG A 66 12.81 -5.42 8.42
N PHE A 67 12.18 -4.34 7.99
CA PHE A 67 11.44 -3.46 8.89
C PHE A 67 10.14 -4.13 9.36
N HIS A 68 9.85 -4.00 10.64
CA HIS A 68 8.66 -4.55 11.29
C HIS A 68 7.92 -3.48 12.07
N ILE A 69 6.64 -3.75 12.34
CA ILE A 69 5.86 -2.92 13.26
C ILE A 69 6.56 -2.88 14.61
N GLY A 70 6.66 -1.67 15.18
CA GLY A 70 7.31 -1.43 16.46
C GLY A 70 8.77 -1.02 16.36
N ASP A 71 9.45 -1.25 15.23
CA ASP A 71 10.83 -0.80 15.02
C ASP A 71 10.90 0.73 15.12
N GLU A 72 11.92 1.25 15.81
CA GLU A 72 12.28 2.66 15.77
C GLU A 72 13.34 2.88 14.71
N ILE A 73 13.06 3.76 13.76
CA ILE A 73 13.89 3.97 12.59
C ILE A 73 14.18 5.45 12.37
N SER A 74 15.28 5.73 11.66
CA SER A 74 15.61 7.07 11.18
C SER A 74 16.06 7.03 9.73
N GLY A 75 16.03 8.19 9.09
CA GLY A 75 16.62 8.34 7.76
C GLY A 75 16.38 9.72 7.17
N THR A 76 16.52 9.75 5.84
CA THR A 76 16.20 10.90 5.01
C THR A 76 15.20 10.49 3.95
N ALA A 77 14.34 11.42 3.53
CA ALA A 77 13.41 11.21 2.43
C ALA A 77 13.14 12.54 1.73
N TRP A 78 12.44 12.51 0.60
CA TRP A 78 12.08 13.70 -0.16
C TRP A 78 10.58 13.95 -0.08
N THR A 79 10.20 15.23 0.04
CA THR A 79 8.80 15.65 -0.04
C THR A 79 8.18 15.27 -1.39
N LYS A 80 6.86 15.01 -1.39
CA LYS A 80 6.16 14.54 -2.59
C LYS A 80 6.01 15.66 -3.64
N LEU A 81 6.45 15.39 -4.87
CA LEU A 81 6.31 16.30 -6.01
C LEU A 81 4.91 16.27 -6.62
N TYR A 82 4.33 15.08 -6.71
CA TYR A 82 3.02 14.87 -7.33
C TYR A 82 2.07 14.20 -6.33
N PRO A 83 1.35 14.96 -5.50
CA PRO A 83 0.54 14.43 -4.40
C PRO A 83 -0.53 13.41 -4.79
N LYS A 84 -0.96 13.40 -6.06
CA LYS A 84 -1.98 12.48 -6.57
C LYS A 84 -1.42 11.16 -7.09
N LEU A 85 -0.10 11.05 -7.30
CA LEU A 85 0.52 9.86 -7.90
C LEU A 85 0.97 8.81 -6.88
N ASP A 86 1.13 9.22 -5.62
CA ASP A 86 1.64 8.36 -4.57
C ASP A 86 0.99 8.69 -3.25
N TYR A 87 0.51 7.65 -2.57
CA TYR A 87 -0.06 7.81 -1.24
C TYR A 87 1.00 8.25 -0.22
N ALA A 88 2.23 7.77 -0.36
CA ALA A 88 3.31 8.06 0.58
C ALA A 88 3.54 9.57 0.77
N ASP A 89 3.82 9.98 1.99
CA ASP A 89 4.13 11.38 2.30
C ASP A 89 5.51 11.78 1.82
N TYR A 90 6.45 10.84 1.93
CA TYR A 90 7.81 11.00 1.48
C TYR A 90 8.28 9.80 0.66
N TYR A 91 9.11 10.06 -0.35
CA TYR A 91 9.71 9.02 -1.19
C TYR A 91 11.22 9.15 -1.28
N ARG A 92 11.86 8.28 -2.08
CA ARG A 92 13.32 8.25 -2.27
C ARG A 92 14.04 8.22 -0.92
N ALA A 93 13.55 7.35 -0.03
CA ALA A 93 14.13 7.16 1.28
C ALA A 93 15.60 6.72 1.17
N GLY A 94 16.45 7.27 2.03
CA GLY A 94 17.88 7.02 2.06
C GLY A 94 18.46 7.22 3.45
N ALA A 95 19.71 6.79 3.65
CA ALA A 95 20.35 6.77 4.97
C ALA A 95 19.48 6.09 6.07
N LEU A 96 18.69 5.09 5.66
CA LEU A 96 17.79 4.34 6.53
C LEU A 96 18.59 3.56 7.58
N LYS A 97 18.19 3.69 8.83
CA LYS A 97 18.77 2.97 9.97
C LYS A 97 17.67 2.47 10.88
N LYS A 98 17.78 1.22 11.33
CA LYS A 98 17.03 0.68 12.46
C LYS A 98 17.77 1.11 13.74
N ILE A 99 17.18 2.03 14.50
CA ILE A 99 17.76 2.57 15.73
C ILE A 99 17.54 1.59 16.88
N LYS A 100 16.32 1.07 16.97
CA LYS A 100 15.95 0.06 17.95
C LYS A 100 14.99 -0.94 17.29
N PRO A 101 15.30 -2.25 17.33
CA PRO A 101 14.36 -3.25 16.87
C PRO A 101 13.16 -3.33 17.81
N ALA A 102 11.99 -3.68 17.27
CA ALA A 102 10.85 -4.09 18.08
C ALA A 102 11.22 -5.29 18.97
N ASP A 103 10.55 -5.42 20.11
CA ASP A 103 10.62 -6.66 20.88
C ASP A 103 10.09 -7.82 20.04
N PHE A 104 10.71 -8.99 20.15
CA PHE A 104 10.29 -10.18 19.41
C PHE A 104 8.89 -10.58 19.85
N VAL A 105 7.92 -10.42 18.95
CA VAL A 105 6.57 -10.95 19.10
C VAL A 105 6.52 -12.26 18.32
N ASP A 106 6.13 -13.35 18.99
CA ASP A 106 5.88 -14.63 18.33
C ASP A 106 4.68 -14.48 17.40
N GLU A 107 4.97 -14.19 16.12
CA GLU A 107 4.01 -13.83 15.08
C GLU A 107 2.97 -14.92 14.86
N GLU A 108 3.37 -16.19 14.98
CA GLU A 108 2.48 -17.35 14.84
C GLU A 108 1.46 -17.43 15.99
N LYS A 109 1.86 -17.01 17.20
CA LYS A 109 1.00 -17.13 18.40
C LYS A 109 0.05 -15.97 18.65
N THR A 110 0.34 -14.77 18.13
CA THR A 110 -0.41 -13.55 18.51
C THR A 110 -1.20 -12.94 17.37
N SER A 111 -0.53 -12.61 16.25
CA SER A 111 -1.12 -11.90 15.13
C SER A 111 -0.39 -12.27 13.83
N PRO A 112 -0.76 -13.37 13.14
CA PRO A 112 -0.07 -13.79 11.90
C PRO A 112 -0.13 -12.74 10.77
N TRP A 113 -1.04 -11.78 10.88
CA TRP A 113 -1.16 -10.65 9.95
C TRP A 113 -0.25 -9.45 10.29
N GLU A 114 0.37 -9.36 11.47
CA GLU A 114 1.27 -8.26 11.86
C GLU A 114 2.75 -8.63 11.77
N GLY A 115 3.02 -9.86 11.35
CA GLY A 115 4.35 -10.39 11.21
C GLY A 115 5.12 -9.87 10.00
N GLU A 116 6.23 -10.52 9.69
CA GLU A 116 7.09 -10.16 8.56
C GLU A 116 6.28 -10.09 7.25
N VAL A 117 6.47 -8.97 6.55
CA VAL A 117 5.87 -8.77 5.23
C VAL A 117 6.53 -9.69 4.21
N PRO A 118 5.76 -10.41 3.37
CA PRO A 118 6.33 -11.23 2.31
C PRO A 118 6.97 -10.37 1.21
N SER A 119 7.67 -11.03 0.28
CA SER A 119 8.25 -10.39 -0.92
C SER A 119 7.16 -9.82 -1.85
N LEU A 120 7.56 -8.92 -2.77
CA LEU A 120 6.61 -8.34 -3.72
C LEU A 120 6.04 -9.36 -4.70
N ASP A 121 6.80 -10.40 -5.03
CA ASP A 121 6.35 -11.51 -5.88
C ASP A 121 5.21 -12.30 -5.25
N VAL A 122 5.25 -12.50 -3.93
CA VAL A 122 4.13 -13.09 -3.20
C VAL A 122 2.90 -12.20 -3.34
N TYR A 123 3.00 -10.89 -3.11
CA TYR A 123 1.84 -10.01 -3.31
C TYR A 123 1.32 -10.02 -4.76
N ASN A 124 2.20 -10.05 -5.76
CA ASN A 124 1.80 -10.16 -7.17
C ASN A 124 1.04 -11.46 -7.44
N TRP A 125 1.54 -12.60 -6.93
CA TRP A 125 0.89 -13.89 -7.08
C TRP A 125 -0.45 -13.95 -6.34
N HIS A 126 -0.51 -13.36 -5.14
CA HIS A 126 -1.75 -13.22 -4.39
C HIS A 126 -2.79 -12.41 -5.17
N GLY A 127 -2.37 -11.35 -5.85
CA GLY A 127 -3.30 -10.52 -6.62
C GLY A 127 -4.21 -9.66 -5.72
N CYS A 128 -4.61 -8.51 -6.27
CA CYS A 128 -5.35 -7.51 -5.51
C CYS A 128 -6.83 -7.86 -5.38
N ARG A 129 -7.37 -7.82 -4.16
CA ARG A 129 -8.83 -7.78 -3.91
C ARG A 129 -9.23 -6.45 -3.30
N MET A 130 -10.38 -5.91 -3.68
CA MET A 130 -10.88 -4.67 -3.09
C MET A 130 -11.07 -4.81 -1.59
N LEU A 131 -10.63 -3.82 -0.82
CA LEU A 131 -10.87 -3.76 0.62
C LEU A 131 -11.67 -2.51 0.97
N ASP A 132 -12.69 -2.64 1.80
CA ASP A 132 -13.45 -1.51 2.31
C ASP A 132 -12.52 -0.53 3.07
N GLY A 133 -12.63 0.76 2.76
CA GLY A 133 -11.75 1.77 3.34
C GLY A 133 -11.90 1.96 4.85
N ARG A 134 -13.09 1.68 5.41
CA ARG A 134 -13.28 1.69 6.88
C ARG A 134 -12.65 0.45 7.49
N ARG A 135 -12.70 -0.69 6.79
CA ARG A 135 -12.04 -1.92 7.22
C ARG A 135 -10.52 -1.77 7.23
N TRP A 136 -9.96 -1.16 6.18
CA TRP A 136 -8.56 -0.78 6.11
C TRP A 136 -8.15 0.08 7.31
N ARG A 137 -8.81 1.22 7.55
CA ARG A 137 -8.48 2.10 8.69
C ARG A 137 -8.63 1.44 10.06
N GLY A 138 -9.61 0.55 10.21
CA GLY A 138 -9.94 -0.04 11.51
C GLY A 138 -9.12 -1.29 11.84
N LYS A 139 -9.39 -2.40 11.14
CA LYS A 139 -8.90 -3.73 11.53
C LYS A 139 -7.74 -4.25 10.68
N CYS A 140 -7.51 -3.63 9.53
CA CYS A 140 -6.54 -4.09 8.55
C CYS A 140 -5.35 -3.12 8.43
N PHE A 141 -5.31 -2.02 9.18
CA PHE A 141 -4.25 -1.03 9.04
C PHE A 141 -2.87 -1.61 9.38
N THR A 142 -2.77 -2.47 10.39
CA THR A 142 -1.54 -3.18 10.78
C THR A 142 -1.33 -4.49 10.02
N CYS A 143 -2.26 -4.89 9.15
CA CYS A 143 -2.19 -6.15 8.42
C CYS A 143 -1.19 -6.05 7.26
N LYS A 144 -0.19 -6.92 7.22
CA LYS A 144 0.78 -7.04 6.11
C LYS A 144 0.13 -7.21 4.75
N TRP A 145 -1.02 -7.87 4.71
CA TRP A 145 -1.76 -8.13 3.48
C TRP A 145 -2.58 -6.95 2.97
N ALA A 146 -2.80 -5.93 3.79
CA ALA A 146 -3.63 -4.79 3.41
C ALA A 146 -2.75 -3.67 2.89
N CYS A 147 -3.25 -2.92 1.90
CA CYS A 147 -2.57 -1.71 1.47
C CYS A 147 -3.55 -0.63 1.02
N ILE A 148 -3.00 0.56 0.80
CA ILE A 148 -3.60 1.59 -0.02
C ILE A 148 -2.80 1.71 -1.32
N ALA A 149 -3.47 1.46 -2.44
CA ALA A 149 -2.86 1.44 -3.77
C ALA A 149 -3.15 2.75 -4.51
N ASN A 150 -2.22 3.10 -5.41
CA ASN A 150 -2.46 4.17 -6.38
C ASN A 150 -3.27 3.60 -7.54
N VAL A 151 -4.50 4.06 -7.69
CA VAL A 151 -5.41 3.63 -8.75
C VAL A 151 -5.37 4.64 -9.87
N ILE A 152 -5.05 4.14 -11.07
CA ILE A 152 -4.96 4.92 -12.30
C ILE A 152 -6.05 4.42 -13.23
N ILE A 153 -7.04 5.28 -13.48
CA ILE A 153 -8.14 4.99 -14.39
C ILE A 153 -7.81 5.66 -15.72
N GLU A 154 -7.68 4.87 -16.77
CA GLU A 154 -7.51 5.36 -18.14
C GLU A 154 -8.84 5.93 -18.62
N TYR A 155 -9.09 7.20 -18.28
CA TYR A 155 -10.39 7.84 -18.44
C TYR A 155 -10.69 8.16 -19.90
N ASP A 156 -9.70 8.72 -20.61
CA ASP A 156 -9.74 8.97 -22.06
C ASP A 156 -8.49 8.36 -22.67
N TRP A 157 -8.66 7.32 -23.48
CA TRP A 157 -7.59 6.41 -23.88
C TRP A 157 -6.41 7.12 -24.55
N GLY A 158 -5.25 7.08 -23.90
CA GLY A 158 -4.01 7.73 -24.35
C GLY A 158 -3.99 9.26 -24.17
N VAL A 159 -5.04 9.84 -23.59
CA VAL A 159 -5.26 11.29 -23.50
C VAL A 159 -5.28 11.76 -22.04
N SER A 160 -6.05 11.10 -21.17
CA SER A 160 -6.18 11.55 -19.78
C SER A 160 -6.48 10.43 -18.79
N GLN A 161 -5.94 10.62 -17.59
CA GLN A 161 -6.05 9.68 -16.48
C GLN A 161 -6.75 10.32 -15.29
N ARG A 162 -7.51 9.50 -14.55
CA ARG A 162 -8.02 9.86 -13.23
C ARG A 162 -7.28 9.07 -12.17
N LEU A 163 -6.74 9.78 -11.19
CA LEU A 163 -5.95 9.22 -10.11
C LEU A 163 -6.76 9.25 -8.82
N ARG A 164 -6.73 8.15 -8.07
CA ARG A 164 -7.26 8.09 -6.70
C ARG A 164 -6.55 7.03 -5.89
N PHE A 165 -6.76 7.07 -4.59
CA PHE A 165 -6.26 6.05 -3.67
C PHE A 165 -7.39 5.16 -3.22
N GLU A 166 -7.16 3.86 -3.23
CA GLU A 166 -8.12 2.87 -2.75
C GLU A 166 -7.42 1.77 -1.96
N SER A 167 -8.12 1.19 -1.00
CA SER A 167 -7.60 0.08 -0.21
C SER A 167 -7.77 -1.26 -0.89
N TYR A 168 -6.78 -2.14 -0.75
CA TYR A 168 -6.79 -3.51 -1.28
C TYR A 168 -6.31 -4.51 -0.23
N CYS A 169 -6.65 -5.78 -0.44
CA CYS A 169 -6.29 -6.93 0.36
C CYS A 169 -5.64 -7.99 -0.53
N TYR A 170 -4.45 -8.43 -0.13
CA TYR A 170 -3.70 -9.53 -0.73
C TYR A 170 -3.75 -10.80 0.13
N GLY A 171 -4.52 -10.78 1.22
CA GLY A 171 -4.55 -11.90 2.18
C GLY A 171 -5.30 -13.11 1.64
N PRO A 172 -5.42 -14.16 2.46
CA PRO A 172 -6.14 -15.39 2.11
C PRO A 172 -7.63 -15.10 1.86
N LYS A 173 -8.24 -15.84 0.94
CA LYS A 173 -9.67 -15.65 0.61
C LYS A 173 -10.59 -15.94 1.79
N SER A 174 -10.21 -16.89 2.63
CA SER A 174 -10.90 -17.30 3.86
C SER A 174 -10.86 -16.25 4.99
N CYS A 175 -10.12 -15.15 4.82
CA CYS A 175 -9.95 -14.14 5.86
C CYS A 175 -11.30 -13.57 6.33
N LYS A 176 -11.71 -13.94 7.55
CA LYS A 176 -12.95 -13.44 8.19
C LYS A 176 -12.97 -11.93 8.40
N ARG A 177 -11.82 -11.25 8.26
CA ARG A 177 -11.76 -9.79 8.33
C ARG A 177 -11.98 -9.10 7.00
N TYR A 178 -11.91 -9.82 5.89
CA TYR A 178 -12.12 -9.27 4.57
C TYR A 178 -13.55 -8.75 4.41
N ALA A 179 -13.67 -7.59 3.77
CA ALA A 179 -14.93 -7.04 3.30
C ALA A 179 -14.60 -6.14 2.11
N MET A 180 -15.21 -6.42 0.96
CA MET A 180 -15.02 -5.65 -0.27
C MET A 180 -15.49 -4.19 -0.10
N GLY A 181 -16.60 -4.02 0.63
CA GLY A 181 -17.29 -2.74 0.76
C GLY A 181 -18.32 -2.53 -0.35
N ARG A 182 -18.59 -1.27 -0.68
CA ARG A 182 -19.50 -0.91 -1.78
C ARG A 182 -18.78 -1.07 -3.13
N PRO A 183 -19.51 -1.42 -4.20
CA PRO A 183 -18.96 -1.39 -5.55
C PRO A 183 -18.30 -0.04 -5.88
N ARG A 184 -17.19 -0.07 -6.61
CA ARG A 184 -16.40 1.13 -6.91
C ARG A 184 -16.71 1.65 -8.31
N PRO A 185 -17.08 2.92 -8.47
CA PRO A 185 -17.35 3.49 -9.79
C PRO A 185 -16.04 3.68 -10.56
N VAL A 186 -15.97 3.17 -11.79
CA VAL A 186 -14.86 3.31 -12.73
C VAL A 186 -15.37 4.09 -13.96
N PRO A 187 -15.19 5.42 -13.97
CA PRO A 187 -15.68 6.25 -15.06
C PRO A 187 -14.79 6.16 -16.29
N TYR A 188 -15.41 6.14 -17.47
CA TYR A 188 -14.74 6.28 -18.76
C TYR A 188 -15.41 7.38 -19.58
N LYS A 189 -14.62 8.10 -20.40
CA LYS A 189 -15.16 9.11 -21.30
C LYS A 189 -16.08 8.45 -22.31
N ASP A 190 -17.24 9.07 -22.55
CA ASP A 190 -18.26 8.65 -23.52
C ASP A 190 -18.82 7.22 -23.37
N ALA A 191 -18.56 6.55 -22.24
CA ALA A 191 -19.00 5.18 -21.97
C ALA A 191 -19.68 5.00 -20.59
N GLY A 192 -19.95 6.10 -19.89
CA GLY A 192 -20.62 6.08 -18.58
C GLY A 192 -19.71 5.61 -17.43
N ILE A 193 -20.35 5.10 -16.37
CA ILE A 193 -19.67 4.60 -15.16
C ILE A 193 -19.87 3.09 -15.09
N TYR A 194 -18.78 2.34 -15.14
CA TYR A 194 -18.76 0.92 -14.79
C TYR A 194 -18.64 0.78 -13.27
N TYR A 195 -19.24 -0.24 -12.67
CA TYR A 195 -19.07 -0.52 -11.24
C TYR A 195 -18.28 -1.80 -11.07
N ASP A 196 -17.12 -1.70 -10.40
CA ASP A 196 -16.37 -2.87 -9.94
C ASP A 196 -17.07 -3.41 -8.69
N ASP A 197 -17.82 -4.49 -8.86
CA ASP A 197 -18.67 -5.14 -7.85
C ASP A 197 -18.05 -6.44 -7.29
N GLY A 198 -16.79 -6.72 -7.62
CA GLY A 198 -16.02 -7.85 -7.10
C GLY A 198 -15.68 -8.91 -8.13
N GLU A 199 -16.19 -8.84 -9.36
CA GLU A 199 -15.79 -9.76 -10.44
C GLU A 199 -14.28 -9.76 -10.68
N LEU A 200 -13.64 -8.59 -10.59
CA LEU A 200 -12.19 -8.48 -10.72
C LEU A 200 -11.44 -9.13 -9.57
N ASP A 201 -12.00 -9.12 -8.37
CA ASP A 201 -11.39 -9.82 -7.23
C ASP A 201 -11.37 -11.34 -7.49
N ILE A 202 -12.39 -11.89 -8.14
CA ILE A 202 -12.43 -13.30 -8.54
C ILE A 202 -11.32 -13.59 -9.54
N ILE A 203 -11.21 -12.78 -10.61
CA ILE A 203 -10.24 -13.01 -11.67
C ILE A 203 -8.79 -12.80 -11.17
N CYS A 204 -8.53 -11.71 -10.44
CA CYS A 204 -7.20 -11.42 -9.88
C CYS A 204 -6.73 -12.49 -8.87
N THR A 205 -7.62 -13.38 -8.43
CA THR A 205 -7.31 -14.41 -7.44
C THR A 205 -7.67 -15.82 -7.89
N GLU A 206 -7.98 -16.01 -9.17
CA GLU A 206 -8.49 -17.29 -9.71
C GLU A 206 -7.55 -18.46 -9.47
N ASN A 207 -6.24 -18.20 -9.41
CA ASN A 207 -5.19 -19.21 -9.26
C ASN A 207 -4.92 -19.64 -7.80
N ARG A 208 -5.75 -19.22 -6.84
CA ARG A 208 -5.53 -19.42 -5.40
C ARG A 208 -6.60 -20.25 -4.73
N GLY A 209 -6.19 -21.10 -3.81
CA GLY A 209 -7.05 -21.69 -2.80
C GLY A 209 -7.54 -20.68 -1.77
N ASP A 210 -8.35 -21.14 -0.82
CA ASP A 210 -8.98 -20.25 0.16
C ASP A 210 -8.00 -19.72 1.20
N ASP A 211 -7.00 -20.52 1.57
CA ASP A 211 -6.01 -20.20 2.60
C ASP A 211 -4.66 -19.74 2.02
N ASP A 212 -4.58 -19.64 0.70
CA ASP A 212 -3.43 -19.11 -0.05
C ASP A 212 -3.33 -17.58 0.06
#